data_AF-A0A8R7U0H9-F1
#
_entry.id   AF-A0A8R7U0H9-F1
#
_cell.length_a   1.000
_cell.length_b   1.000
_cell.length_c   1.000
_cell.angle_alpha   90.00
_cell.angle_beta   90.00
_cell.angle_gamma   90.00
#
_symmetry.space_group_name_H-M   'P 1'
#
loop_
_entity.id
_entity.type
_entity.pdbx_description
1 polymer ?
#
loop_
_entity_poly.entity_id
_entity_poly.type
_entity_poly.pdbx_seq_one_letter_code
_entity_poly.pdbx_strand_id
1 'polypeptide(L)'
;MDEVLHHVPSMVTDKMNDRLNRPFCEDEVEKALFAMAPAKAPGADGFHAGFYQHHWSLIREDVTRSILNFLNGGHMPEATNKTVIVLIPKVKNPRNITQYRPISLCNVIYKICSKVLASRLREILDEIIAEEQSAFVP
;
A
#
# COMPACT_ATOMS: atom_id res chain seq x y z
N MET A 1 -0.86 16.13 -27.00
CA MET A 1 -0.92 15.86 -25.54
C MET A 1 -0.61 17.15 -24.79
N ASP A 2 0.41 17.89 -25.19
CA ASP A 2 0.79 19.18 -24.58
C ASP A 2 -0.31 20.24 -24.59
N GLU A 3 -1.09 20.40 -25.67
CA GLU A 3 -2.24 21.34 -25.70
C GLU A 3 -3.30 21.04 -24.64
N VAL A 4 -3.52 19.77 -24.31
CA VAL A 4 -4.51 19.35 -23.29
C VAL A 4 -3.99 19.63 -21.89
N LEU A 5 -2.69 19.47 -21.66
CA LEU A 5 -2.04 19.71 -20.37
C LEU A 5 -2.04 21.20 -19.96
N HIS A 6 -2.07 22.13 -20.93
CA HIS A 6 -2.17 23.57 -20.64
C HIS A 6 -3.49 23.96 -19.94
N HIS A 7 -4.53 23.13 -20.05
CA HIS A 7 -5.81 23.35 -19.40
C HIS A 7 -5.95 22.64 -18.04
N VAL A 8 -4.96 21.84 -17.65
CA VAL A 8 -4.95 21.16 -16.35
C VAL A 8 -4.24 22.06 -15.34
N PRO A 9 -4.93 22.54 -14.29
CA PRO A 9 -4.29 23.38 -13.27
C PRO A 9 -3.22 22.58 -12.51
N SER A 10 -2.10 23.22 -12.21
CA SER A 10 -1.08 22.65 -11.33
C SER A 10 -1.57 22.73 -9.88
N MET A 11 -2.09 21.63 -9.37
CA MET A 11 -2.66 21.56 -8.01
C MET A 11 -1.61 21.24 -6.94
N VAL A 12 -0.53 20.55 -7.30
CA VAL A 12 0.53 20.15 -6.36
C VAL A 12 1.51 21.30 -6.19
N THR A 13 1.48 21.93 -5.01
CA THR A 13 2.40 23.03 -4.66
C THR A 13 3.79 22.52 -4.27
N ASP A 14 4.79 23.40 -4.30
CA ASP A 14 6.15 23.07 -3.83
C ASP A 14 6.15 22.56 -2.37
N LYS A 15 5.34 23.18 -1.50
CA LYS A 15 5.18 22.75 -0.10
C LYS A 15 4.59 21.35 0.01
N MET A 16 3.65 20.98 -0.85
CA MET A 16 3.12 19.61 -0.91
C MET A 16 4.20 18.64 -1.36
N ASN A 17 4.96 18.99 -2.41
CA ASN A 17 6.09 18.19 -2.90
C ASN A 17 7.15 17.99 -1.82
N ASP A 18 7.55 19.04 -1.10
CA ASP A 18 8.51 18.96 0.01
C ASP A 18 8.02 17.98 1.09
N ARG A 19 6.73 18.01 1.41
CA ARG A 19 6.12 17.10 2.39
C ARG A 19 6.05 15.65 1.89
N LEU A 20 5.74 15.43 0.62
CA LEU A 20 5.65 14.09 0.04
C LEU A 20 7.03 13.44 -0.17
N ASN A 21 8.04 14.25 -0.54
CA ASN A 21 9.39 13.78 -0.86
C ASN A 21 10.31 13.67 0.36
N ARG A 22 9.86 14.06 1.56
CA ARG A 22 10.64 13.87 2.79
C ARG A 22 10.98 12.38 2.99
N PRO A 23 12.11 12.04 3.63
CA PRO A 23 12.42 10.66 3.96
C PRO A 23 11.30 9.99 4.78
N PHE A 24 11.05 8.71 4.51
CA PHE A 24 10.16 7.88 5.33
C PHE A 24 10.79 7.60 6.69
N CYS A 25 9.96 7.60 7.73
CA CYS A 25 10.40 7.35 9.11
C CYS A 25 9.68 6.16 9.75
N GLU A 26 10.24 5.70 10.87
CA GLU A 26 9.72 4.54 11.60
C GLU A 26 8.28 4.72 12.09
N ASP A 27 7.91 5.92 12.51
CA ASP A 27 6.55 6.24 12.99
C ASP A 27 5.49 5.99 11.91
N GLU A 28 5.80 6.26 10.63
CA GLU A 28 4.89 5.97 9.53
C GLU A 28 4.71 4.45 9.32
N VAL A 29 5.78 3.67 9.50
CA VAL A 29 5.76 2.20 9.38
C VAL A 29 4.91 1.58 10.49
N GLU A 30 5.13 2.02 11.73
CA GLU A 30 4.38 1.56 12.90
C GLU A 30 2.88 1.91 12.76
N LYS A 31 2.56 3.17 12.45
CA LYS A 31 1.17 3.60 12.21
C LYS A 31 0.51 2.79 11.09
N ALA A 32 1.24 2.53 10.00
CA ALA A 32 0.73 1.74 8.90
C ALA A 32 0.39 0.31 9.34
N LEU A 33 1.29 -0.35 10.08
CA LEU A 33 1.07 -1.71 10.60
C LEU A 33 -0.13 -1.78 11.54
N PHE A 34 -0.24 -0.88 12.52
CA PHE A 34 -1.34 -0.90 13.49
C PHE A 34 -2.69 -0.44 12.92
N ALA A 35 -2.69 0.25 11.78
CA ALA A 35 -3.91 0.55 11.02
C ALA A 35 -4.41 -0.62 10.15
N MET A 36 -3.73 -1.77 10.14
CA MET A 36 -4.15 -2.96 9.39
C MET A 36 -5.01 -3.89 10.23
N ALA A 37 -6.02 -4.52 9.60
CA ALA A 37 -6.81 -5.56 10.25
C ALA A 37 -5.97 -6.83 10.47
N PRO A 38 -5.93 -7.40 11.70
CA PRO A 38 -4.96 -8.43 12.09
C PRO A 38 -5.12 -9.78 11.37
N ALA A 39 -6.37 -10.16 11.06
CA ALA A 39 -6.74 -11.50 10.59
C ALA A 39 -7.05 -11.57 9.08
N LYS A 40 -6.44 -10.69 8.27
CA LYS A 40 -6.54 -10.78 6.80
C LYS A 40 -5.64 -11.91 6.28
N ALA A 41 -6.04 -12.51 5.15
CA ALA A 41 -5.29 -13.61 4.54
C ALA A 41 -3.81 -13.22 4.26
N PRO A 42 -2.85 -14.09 4.62
CA PRO A 42 -1.43 -13.85 4.43
C PRO A 42 -1.02 -14.00 2.96
N GLY A 43 0.22 -13.59 2.66
CA GLY A 43 0.83 -13.86 1.36
C GLY A 43 1.45 -15.26 1.29
N ALA A 44 2.45 -15.42 0.41
CA ALA A 44 3.16 -16.70 0.25
C ALA A 44 3.97 -17.09 1.49
N ASP A 45 4.29 -16.14 2.36
CA ASP A 45 5.05 -16.34 3.60
C ASP A 45 4.21 -16.88 4.77
N GLY A 46 2.88 -16.88 4.66
CA GLY A 46 1.98 -17.36 5.70
C GLY A 46 1.78 -16.42 6.90
N PHE A 47 2.43 -15.26 6.94
CA PHE A 47 2.31 -14.33 8.07
C PHE A 47 1.20 -13.29 7.85
N HIS A 48 0.27 -13.20 8.81
CA HIS A 48 -0.79 -12.19 8.81
C HIS A 48 -0.37 -10.95 9.61
N ALA A 49 -1.09 -9.82 9.44
CA ALA A 49 -0.70 -8.56 10.10
C ALA A 49 -0.68 -8.67 11.64
N GLY A 50 -1.58 -9.47 12.20
CA GLY A 50 -1.63 -9.75 13.64
C GLY A 50 -0.36 -10.40 14.20
N PHE A 51 0.38 -11.20 13.40
CA PHE A 51 1.68 -11.74 13.83
C PHE A 51 2.67 -10.60 14.09
N TYR A 52 2.76 -9.66 13.14
CA TYR A 52 3.65 -8.52 13.23
C TYR A 52 3.25 -7.57 14.37
N GLN A 53 1.95 -7.31 14.54
CA GLN A 53 1.43 -6.48 15.63
C GLN A 53 1.71 -7.11 17.00
N HIS A 54 1.49 -8.42 17.14
CA HIS A 54 1.68 -9.13 18.41
C HIS A 54 3.15 -9.24 18.81
N HIS A 55 4.05 -9.49 17.85
CA HIS A 55 5.48 -9.63 18.09
C HIS A 55 6.28 -8.34 17.79
N TRP A 56 5.61 -7.19 17.70
CA TRP A 56 6.22 -5.95 17.25
C TRP A 56 7.46 -5.58 18.06
N SER A 57 7.42 -5.70 19.38
CA SER A 57 8.57 -5.39 20.25
C SER A 57 9.82 -6.22 19.94
N LEU A 58 9.67 -7.44 19.39
CA LEU A 58 10.77 -8.32 19.02
C LEU A 58 11.32 -8.02 17.62
N ILE A 59 10.43 -7.76 16.65
CA ILE A 59 10.80 -7.70 15.23
C ILE A 59 10.84 -6.28 14.66
N ARG A 60 10.46 -5.26 15.44
CA ARG A 60 10.35 -3.86 15.03
C ARG A 60 11.59 -3.38 14.29
N GLU A 61 12.77 -3.60 14.86
CA GLU A 61 14.02 -3.07 14.30
C GLU A 61 14.28 -3.62 12.88
N ASP A 62 14.20 -4.94 12.71
CA ASP A 62 14.43 -5.60 11.42
C ASP A 62 13.39 -5.22 10.37
N VAL A 63 12.12 -5.23 10.76
CA VAL A 63 10.98 -4.91 9.87
C VAL A 63 11.05 -3.46 9.43
N THR A 64 11.22 -2.52 10.38
CA THR A 64 11.35 -1.09 10.08
C THR A 64 12.56 -0.83 9.19
N ARG A 65 13.73 -1.38 9.53
CA ARG A 65 14.95 -1.21 8.72
C ARG A 65 14.75 -1.70 7.29
N SER A 66 14.15 -2.87 7.10
CA SER A 66 13.89 -3.42 5.77
C SER A 66 12.93 -2.53 4.96
N ILE A 67 11.86 -2.04 5.58
CA ILE A 67 10.86 -1.20 4.92
C ILE A 67 11.45 0.18 4.57
N LEU A 68 12.15 0.81 5.51
CA LEU A 68 12.77 2.12 5.29
C LEU A 68 13.91 2.07 4.29
N ASN A 69 14.69 0.99 4.24
CA ASN A 69 15.70 0.81 3.20
C ASN A 69 15.05 0.85 1.81
N PHE A 70 13.96 0.10 1.61
CA PHE A 70 13.23 0.11 0.35
C PHE A 70 12.59 1.47 0.03
N LEU A 71 11.83 2.04 0.97
CA LEU A 71 11.07 3.27 0.73
C LEU A 71 11.97 4.50 0.51
N ASN A 72 13.19 4.51 1.06
CA ASN A 72 14.14 5.61 0.91
C ASN A 72 15.17 5.36 -0.21
N GLY A 73 14.83 4.57 -1.23
CA GLY A 73 15.62 4.43 -2.47
C GLY A 73 16.43 3.14 -2.59
N GLY A 74 16.32 2.21 -1.65
CA GLY A 74 16.88 0.87 -1.76
C GLY A 74 16.00 -0.09 -2.56
N HIS A 75 16.31 -1.39 -2.46
CA HIS A 75 15.61 -2.44 -3.20
C HIS A 75 14.79 -3.33 -2.29
N MET A 76 13.57 -3.65 -2.72
CA MET A 76 12.74 -4.64 -2.04
C MET A 76 13.23 -6.06 -2.40
N PRO A 77 13.44 -6.95 -1.42
CA PRO A 77 13.76 -8.34 -1.69
C PRO A 77 12.67 -9.01 -2.54
N GLU A 78 13.07 -9.82 -3.51
CA GLU A 78 12.13 -10.50 -4.43
C GLU A 78 11.10 -11.36 -3.67
N ALA A 79 11.55 -12.02 -2.60
CA ALA A 79 10.67 -12.82 -1.73
C ALA A 79 9.52 -12.00 -1.14
N THR A 80 9.76 -10.73 -0.78
CA THR A 80 8.75 -9.83 -0.23
C THR A 80 7.67 -9.47 -1.24
N ASN A 81 8.03 -9.39 -2.52
CA ASN A 81 7.12 -9.06 -3.62
C ASN A 81 6.35 -10.28 -4.17
N LYS A 82 6.62 -11.48 -3.65
CA LYS A 82 5.87 -12.69 -4.05
C LYS A 82 4.41 -12.55 -3.67
N THR A 83 3.54 -12.85 -4.64
CA THR A 83 2.09 -12.71 -4.52
C THR A 83 1.43 -14.03 -4.90
N VAL A 84 0.48 -14.49 -4.08
CA VAL A 84 -0.35 -15.66 -4.41
C VAL A 84 -1.64 -15.17 -5.07
N ILE A 85 -1.92 -15.65 -6.28
CA ILE A 85 -3.18 -15.35 -6.96
C ILE A 85 -4.23 -16.39 -6.55
N VAL A 86 -5.34 -15.93 -5.98
CA VAL A 86 -6.48 -16.78 -5.61
C VAL A 86 -7.70 -16.39 -6.43
N LEU A 87 -8.42 -17.38 -6.95
CA LEU A 87 -9.63 -17.16 -7.73
C LEU A 87 -10.88 -17.25 -6.84
N ILE A 88 -11.57 -16.13 -6.63
CA ILE A 88 -12.83 -16.08 -5.88
C ILE A 88 -14.01 -16.21 -6.86
N PRO A 89 -14.90 -17.20 -6.71
CA PRO A 89 -16.11 -17.30 -7.54
C PRO A 89 -17.00 -16.06 -7.43
N LYS A 90 -17.46 -15.51 -8.57
CA LYS A 90 -18.47 -14.43 -8.61
C LYS A 90 -19.91 -14.96 -8.64
N VAL A 91 -20.09 -16.23 -9.04
CA VAL A 91 -21.40 -16.89 -9.20
C VAL A 91 -21.39 -18.27 -8.58
N LYS A 92 -22.57 -18.83 -8.29
CA LYS A 92 -22.73 -20.22 -7.86
C LYS A 92 -22.37 -21.16 -9.02
N ASN A 93 -21.47 -22.12 -8.78
CA ASN A 93 -20.99 -23.10 -9.76
C ASN A 93 -20.36 -22.49 -11.04
N PRO A 94 -19.22 -21.77 -10.91
CA PRO A 94 -18.53 -21.20 -12.05
C PRO A 94 -17.99 -22.28 -13.00
N ARG A 95 -18.23 -22.10 -14.30
CA ARG A 95 -17.77 -22.97 -15.40
C ARG A 95 -16.71 -22.31 -16.29
N ASN A 96 -16.61 -20.98 -16.28
CA ASN A 96 -15.69 -20.21 -17.11
C ASN A 96 -14.76 -19.33 -16.25
N ILE A 97 -13.53 -19.07 -16.73
CA ILE A 97 -12.55 -18.25 -15.99
C ILE A 97 -13.04 -16.82 -15.72
N THR A 98 -13.83 -16.25 -16.64
CA THR A 98 -14.44 -14.92 -16.51
C THR A 98 -15.46 -14.84 -15.37
N GLN A 99 -15.87 -15.97 -14.79
CA GLN A 99 -16.76 -16.05 -13.63
C GLN A 99 -16.01 -16.03 -12.29
N TYR A 100 -14.68 -15.95 -12.32
CA TYR A 100 -13.87 -15.73 -11.14
C TYR A 100 -13.38 -14.29 -11.08
N ARG A 101 -13.13 -13.81 -9.86
CA ARG A 101 -12.38 -12.59 -9.58
C ARG A 101 -11.01 -13.01 -9.05
N PRO A 102 -9.90 -12.77 -9.79
CA PRO A 102 -8.59 -12.98 -9.23
C PRO A 102 -8.34 -11.95 -8.13
N ILE A 103 -7.81 -12.41 -7.00
CA ILE A 103 -7.28 -11.55 -5.95
C ILE A 103 -5.81 -11.88 -5.72
N SER A 104 -5.04 -10.84 -5.41
CA SER A 104 -3.62 -10.93 -5.10
C SER A 104 -3.42 -10.93 -3.58
N LEU A 105 -2.87 -12.02 -3.05
CA LEU A 105 -2.44 -12.12 -1.66
C LEU A 105 -0.95 -11.79 -1.56
N CYS A 106 -0.66 -10.53 -1.24
CA CYS A 106 0.71 -10.04 -1.02
C CYS A 106 1.17 -10.32 0.42
N ASN A 107 2.49 -10.45 0.62
CA ASN A 107 3.09 -10.51 1.95
C ASN A 107 2.81 -9.23 2.74
N VAL A 108 2.77 -9.33 4.07
CA VAL A 108 2.41 -8.19 4.92
C VAL A 108 3.44 -7.07 4.83
N ILE A 109 4.74 -7.38 4.74
CA ILE A 109 5.79 -6.36 4.57
C ILE A 109 5.52 -5.50 3.33
N TYR A 110 5.19 -6.11 2.18
CA TYR A 110 4.79 -5.38 0.98
C TYR A 110 3.57 -4.48 1.25
N LYS A 111 2.55 -5.01 1.93
CA LYS A 111 1.34 -4.26 2.28
C LYS A 111 1.64 -3.07 3.20
N ILE A 112 2.59 -3.18 4.12
CA ILE A 112 3.02 -2.06 4.96
C ILE A 112 3.65 -0.97 4.09
N CYS A 113 4.56 -1.31 3.17
CA CYS A 113 5.14 -0.34 2.23
C CYS A 113 4.05 0.41 1.43
N SER A 114 3.10 -0.32 0.84
CA SER A 114 1.99 0.28 0.11
C SER A 114 1.10 1.16 0.99
N LYS A 115 0.84 0.75 2.24
CA LYS A 115 0.03 1.49 3.21
C LYS A 115 0.72 2.80 3.62
N VAL A 116 2.04 2.78 3.87
CA VAL A 116 2.84 3.98 4.17
C VAL A 116 2.75 4.99 3.02
N LEU A 117 2.98 4.52 1.78
CA LEU A 117 2.87 5.36 0.57
C LEU A 117 1.47 5.98 0.43
N ALA A 118 0.43 5.15 0.55
CA ALA A 118 -0.96 5.62 0.45
C ALA A 118 -1.30 6.61 1.57
N SER A 119 -0.84 6.38 2.80
CA SER A 119 -1.06 7.29 3.92
C SER A 119 -0.42 8.65 3.71
N ARG A 120 0.75 8.70 3.06
CA ARG A 120 1.43 9.95 2.73
C ARG A 120 0.74 10.71 1.60
N LEU A 121 0.35 10.01 0.53
CA LEU A 121 -0.42 10.62 -0.57
C LEU A 121 -1.76 11.19 -0.09
N ARG A 122 -2.40 10.52 0.87
CA ARG A 122 -3.64 10.99 1.49
C ARG A 122 -3.53 12.38 2.12
N GLU A 123 -2.34 12.80 2.57
CA GLU A 123 -2.16 14.12 3.20
C GLU A 123 -2.50 15.30 2.28
N ILE A 124 -2.53 15.11 0.96
CA ILE A 124 -2.86 16.16 -0.01
C ILE A 124 -4.05 15.81 -0.90
N LEU A 125 -4.59 14.59 -0.77
CA LEU A 125 -5.47 14.04 -1.79
C LEU A 125 -6.77 14.85 -1.92
N ASP A 126 -7.32 15.29 -0.78
CA ASP A 126 -8.55 16.12 -0.72
C ASP A 126 -8.39 17.47 -1.45
N GLU A 127 -7.16 17.97 -1.60
CA GLU A 127 -6.88 19.25 -2.27
C GLU A 127 -6.69 19.09 -3.79
N ILE A 128 -6.45 17.86 -4.26
CA ILE A 128 -6.04 17.60 -5.66
C ILE A 128 -7.03 16.72 -6.44
N ILE A 129 -8.01 16.11 -5.78
CA ILE A 129 -9.07 15.35 -6.44
C ILE A 129 -10.29 16.22 -6.70
N ALA A 130 -11.03 15.90 -7.76
CA ALA A 130 -12.30 16.56 -8.06
C ALA A 130 -13.41 16.11 -7.10
N GLU A 131 -14.39 16.96 -6.81
CA GLU A 131 -15.53 16.64 -5.94
C GLU A 131 -16.34 15.45 -6.46
N GLU A 132 -16.37 15.24 -7.78
CA GLU A 132 -17.07 14.15 -8.43
C GLU A 132 -16.35 12.80 -8.27
N GLN A 133 -15.08 12.81 -7.88
CA GLN A 133 -14.33 11.58 -7.61
C GLN A 133 -14.78 11.01 -6.26
N SER A 134 -15.64 10.00 -6.30
CA SER A 134 -16.18 9.33 -5.11
C SER A 134 -15.64 7.91 -4.90
N ALA A 135 -15.04 7.31 -5.93
CA ALA A 135 -14.48 5.96 -5.85
C ALA A 135 -13.00 6.03 -5.46
N PHE A 136 -12.60 5.14 -4.55
CA PHE A 136 -11.20 4.99 -4.10
C PHE A 136 -10.59 6.26 -3.50
N VAL A 137 -11.45 7.15 -2.99
CA VAL A 137 -11.06 8.25 -2.12
C VAL A 137 -10.96 7.71 -0.67
N PRO A 138 -9.86 7.96 0.05
CA PRO A 138 -9.55 7.37 1.37
C PRO A 138 -10.53 7.68 2.49
#